data_AF-A0A958JKZ2-F1
#
_entry.id   AF-A0A958JKZ2-F1
#
_cell.length_a   1.000
_cell.length_b   1.000
_cell.length_c   1.000
_cell.angle_alpha   90.00
_cell.angle_beta   90.00
_cell.angle_gamma   90.00
#
_symmetry.space_group_name_H-M   'P 1'
#
loop_
_entity.id
_entity.type
_entity.pdbx_description
1 polymer ?
#
loop_
_entity_poly.entity_id
_entity_poly.type
_entity_poly.pdbx_seq_one_letter_code
_entity_poly.pdbx_strand_id
1 'polypeptide(L)'
;MRAIKNLSIFISALLILGVMGLFSVQNFESVTLQFMGWGTPKIPLAGAVISAFCMGFLCASCVFFINQLRLKSDRRKLKKQLIKMEQELVSLRNLPIDEEPFDQPIEEAQIVDGSDETSEKLSSSNY
;
A
#
# COMPACT_ATOMS: atom_id res chain seq x y z
N MET A 1 -9.45 21.85 -8.98
CA MET A 1 -9.25 21.23 -7.64
C MET A 1 -8.11 21.85 -6.82
N ARG A 2 -6.86 21.90 -7.32
CA ARG A 2 -5.73 22.45 -6.53
C ARG A 2 -5.91 23.94 -6.17
N ALA A 3 -6.34 24.75 -7.12
CA ALA A 3 -6.61 26.18 -6.90
C ALA A 3 -7.76 26.41 -5.89
N ILE A 4 -8.86 25.68 -6.02
CA ILE A 4 -10.01 25.76 -5.09
C ILE A 4 -9.59 25.36 -3.67
N LYS A 5 -8.77 24.30 -3.53
CA LYS A 5 -8.23 23.90 -2.23
C LYS A 5 -7.34 24.99 -1.62
N ASN A 6 -6.44 25.56 -2.41
CA ASN A 6 -5.55 26.62 -1.94
C ASN A 6 -6.33 27.89 -1.57
N LEU A 7 -7.37 28.22 -2.35
CA LEU A 7 -8.27 29.35 -2.06
C LEU A 7 -9.06 29.12 -0.78
N SER A 8 -9.61 27.92 -0.58
CA SER A 8 -10.32 27.56 0.65
C SER A 8 -9.42 27.64 1.89
N ILE A 9 -8.17 27.16 1.78
CA ILE A 9 -7.16 27.28 2.85
C ILE A 9 -6.82 28.76 3.12
N PHE A 10 -6.70 29.57 2.06
CA PHE A 10 -6.40 30.99 2.22
C PHE A 10 -7.54 31.72 2.93
N ILE A 11 -8.79 31.47 2.52
CA ILE A 11 -9.98 32.06 3.13
C ILE A 11 -10.11 31.63 4.59
N SER A 12 -9.88 30.36 4.91
CA SER A 12 -9.96 29.89 6.30
C SER A 12 -8.85 30.50 7.16
N ALA A 13 -7.62 30.59 6.66
CA ALA A 13 -6.52 31.25 7.36
C ALA A 13 -6.81 32.73 7.61
N LEU A 14 -7.34 33.44 6.62
CA LEU A 14 -7.73 34.84 6.75
C LEU A 14 -8.85 35.03 7.79
N LEU A 15 -9.85 34.14 7.80
CA LEU A 15 -10.94 34.18 8.77
C LEU A 15 -10.42 33.95 10.19
N ILE A 16 -9.56 32.95 10.40
CA ILE A 16 -8.95 32.68 11.71
C ILE A 16 -8.14 33.88 12.17
N LEU A 17 -7.32 34.46 11.28
CA LEU A 17 -6.50 35.63 11.60
C LEU A 17 -7.39 36.84 11.96
N GLY A 18 -8.47 37.06 11.21
CA GLY A 18 -9.43 38.14 11.47
C GLY A 18 -10.13 37.98 12.81
N VAL A 19 -10.60 36.78 13.15
CA VAL A 19 -11.23 36.49 14.45
C VAL A 19 -10.23 36.66 15.59
N MET A 20 -9.00 36.17 15.44
CA MET A 20 -7.95 36.36 16.45
C MET A 20 -7.56 37.84 16.64
N GLY A 21 -7.46 38.59 15.54
CA GLY A 21 -7.21 40.03 15.60
C GLY A 21 -8.32 40.79 16.32
N LEU A 22 -9.58 40.50 15.98
CA LEU A 22 -10.74 41.12 16.62
C LEU A 22 -10.82 40.76 18.11
N PHE A 23 -10.60 39.48 18.44
CA PHE A 23 -10.53 39.01 19.82
C PHE A 23 -9.44 39.74 20.60
N SER A 24 -8.27 39.96 20.00
CA SER A 24 -7.15 40.65 20.63
C SER A 24 -7.46 42.11 20.97
N VAL A 25 -8.09 42.83 20.05
CA VAL A 25 -8.47 44.24 20.27
C VAL A 25 -9.58 44.36 21.31
N GLN A 26 -10.58 43.48 21.29
CA GLN A 26 -11.69 43.54 22.23
C GLN A 26 -11.33 43.04 23.64
N ASN A 27 -10.34 42.14 23.76
CA ASN A 27 -9.98 41.49 25.01
C ASN A 27 -8.54 41.83 25.42
N PHE A 28 -8.25 43.13 25.54
CA PHE A 28 -6.94 43.64 25.96
C PHE A 28 -6.67 43.50 27.47
N GLU A 29 -7.59 42.86 28.20
CA GLU A 29 -7.43 42.64 29.64
C GLU A 29 -6.24 41.71 29.94
N SER A 30 -5.46 42.08 30.95
CA SER A 30 -4.33 41.28 31.40
C SER A 30 -4.75 40.28 32.47
N VAL A 31 -4.46 39.01 32.22
CA VAL A 31 -4.79 37.90 33.12
C VAL A 31 -3.51 37.21 33.61
N THR A 32 -3.61 36.61 34.78
CA THR A 32 -2.58 35.73 35.34
C THR A 32 -3.11 34.31 35.27
N LEU A 33 -2.36 33.41 34.63
CA LEU A 33 -2.70 32.00 34.56
C LEU A 33 -1.90 31.24 35.63
N GLN A 34 -2.57 30.31 36.30
CA GLN A 34 -1.90 29.36 37.19
C GLN A 34 -1.93 27.98 36.57
N PHE A 35 -0.74 27.39 36.45
CA PHE A 35 -0.52 26.04 35.94
C PHE A 35 0.13 25.22 37.04
N MET A 36 -0.64 24.36 37.71
CA MET A 36 -0.10 23.38 38.66
C MET A 36 0.85 24.00 39.72
N GLY A 37 0.50 25.19 40.23
CA GLY A 37 1.32 25.93 41.21
C GLY A 37 2.32 26.93 40.63
N TRP A 38 2.51 26.97 39.30
CA TRP A 38 3.31 28.00 38.62
C TRP A 38 2.41 29.07 38.01
N GLY A 39 2.59 30.31 38.47
CA GLY A 39 1.90 31.47 37.93
C GLY A 39 2.67 32.08 36.76
N THR A 40 1.97 32.46 35.70
CA THR A 40 2.55 33.30 34.65
C THR A 40 2.57 34.76 35.11
N PRO A 41 3.50 35.59 34.58
CA PRO A 41 3.35 37.04 34.69
C PRO A 41 2.02 37.49 34.05
N LYS A 42 1.58 38.71 34.37
CA LYS A 42 0.39 39.31 33.74
C LYS A 42 0.60 39.38 32.23
N ILE A 43 -0.18 38.61 31.49
CA ILE A 43 -0.18 38.58 30.03
C ILE A 43 -1.57 38.96 29.53
N PRO A 44 -1.68 39.61 28.36
CA PRO A 44 -2.99 39.83 27.74
C PRO A 44 -3.70 38.49 27.52
N LEU A 45 -5.02 38.45 27.79
CA LEU A 45 -5.84 37.25 27.57
C LEU A 45 -5.68 36.74 26.13
N ALA A 46 -5.66 37.65 25.16
CA ALA A 46 -5.38 37.35 23.77
C ALA A 46 -4.05 36.62 23.57
N GLY A 47 -2.99 37.07 24.23
CA GLY A 47 -1.67 36.44 24.17
C GLY A 47 -1.69 35.00 24.68
N ALA A 48 -2.38 34.76 25.80
CA ALA A 48 -2.58 33.41 26.33
C ALA A 48 -3.30 32.49 25.34
N VAL A 49 -4.44 32.93 24.80
CA VAL A 49 -5.26 32.14 23.87
C VAL A 49 -4.49 31.84 22.58
N ILE A 50 -3.82 32.84 22.00
CA ILE A 50 -2.99 32.68 20.81
C ILE A 50 -1.87 31.66 21.07
N SER A 51 -1.20 31.74 22.23
CA SER A 51 -0.13 30.80 22.58
C SER A 51 -0.64 29.35 22.68
N ALA A 52 -1.80 29.14 23.29
CA ALA A 52 -2.43 27.83 23.40
C ALA A 52 -2.84 27.28 22.02
N PHE A 53 -3.40 28.14 21.16
CA PHE A 53 -3.73 27.79 19.79
C PHE A 53 -2.48 27.40 18.99
N CYS A 54 -1.40 28.17 19.08
CA CYS A 54 -0.14 27.86 18.43
C CYS A 54 0.43 26.51 18.90
N MET A 55 0.39 26.24 20.21
CA MET A 55 0.83 24.96 20.76
C MET A 55 0.01 23.78 20.21
N GLY A 56 -1.32 23.92 20.20
CA GLY A 56 -2.23 22.92 19.62
C GLY A 56 -1.99 22.71 18.13
N PHE A 57 -1.79 23.80 17.38
CA PHE A 57 -1.49 23.76 15.95
C PHE A 57 -0.15 23.05 15.66
N LEU A 58 0.88 23.30 16.46
CA LEU A 58 2.18 22.62 16.34
C LEU A 58 2.04 21.12 16.60
N CYS A 59 1.34 20.74 17.67
CA CYS A 59 1.08 19.33 17.97
C CYS A 59 0.30 18.64 16.82
N ALA A 60 -0.77 19.25 16.35
CA ALA A 60 -1.57 18.72 15.25
C ALA A 60 -0.74 18.61 13.95
N SER A 61 0.07 19.63 13.65
CA SER A 61 0.96 19.63 12.49
C SER A 61 2.00 18.52 12.56
N CYS A 62 2.56 18.25 13.76
CA CYS A 62 3.51 17.16 13.96
C CYS A 62 2.86 15.79 13.71
N VAL A 63 1.66 15.55 14.28
CA VAL A 63 0.89 14.32 14.04
C VAL A 63 0.55 14.16 12.54
N PHE A 64 0.09 15.23 11.90
CA PHE A 64 -0.23 15.21 10.47
C PHE A 64 1.00 14.93 9.60
N PHE A 65 2.15 15.52 9.96
CA PHE A 65 3.41 15.30 9.26
C PHE A 65 3.85 13.84 9.34
N ILE A 66 3.79 13.23 10.52
CA ILE A 66 4.09 11.80 10.71
C ILE A 66 3.17 10.93 9.86
N ASN A 67 1.86 11.20 9.88
CA ASN A 67 0.90 10.45 9.07
C ASN A 67 1.20 10.60 7.57
N GLN A 68 1.50 11.81 7.09
CA GLN A 68 1.87 12.04 5.70
C GLN A 68 3.11 11.25 5.27
N LEU A 69 4.11 11.10 6.14
CA LEU A 69 5.28 10.27 5.86
C LEU A 69 4.90 8.79 5.72
N ARG A 70 4.02 8.29 6.59
CA ARG A 70 3.49 6.91 6.51
C ARG A 70 2.73 6.68 5.20
N LEU A 71 1.77 7.55 4.86
CA LEU A 71 1.00 7.45 3.63
C LEU A 71 1.89 7.46 2.37
N LYS A 72 2.95 8.27 2.37
CA LYS A 72 3.91 8.32 1.26
C LYS A 72 4.71 7.02 1.13
N SER A 73 5.09 6.41 2.26
CA SER A 73 5.76 5.10 2.30
C SER A 73 4.83 4.00 1.78
N ASP A 74 3.58 3.99 2.23
CA ASP A 74 2.58 2.99 1.82
C ASP A 74 2.26 3.10 0.34
N ARG A 75 2.12 4.32 -0.21
CA ARG A 75 1.99 4.51 -1.67
C ARG A 75 3.17 3.92 -2.45
N ARG A 76 4.39 4.05 -1.94
CA ARG A 76 5.59 3.51 -2.60
C ARG A 76 5.61 1.99 -2.53
N LYS A 77 5.24 1.40 -1.39
CA LYS A 77 5.15 -0.06 -1.22
C LYS A 77 4.08 -0.65 -2.14
N LEU A 78 2.89 -0.05 -2.16
CA LEU A 78 1.78 -0.50 -3.00
C LEU A 78 2.13 -0.42 -4.49
N LYS A 79 2.80 0.65 -4.92
CA LYS A 79 3.30 0.77 -6.30
C LYS A 79 4.32 -0.31 -6.66
N LYS A 80 5.24 -0.65 -5.74
CA LYS A 80 6.22 -1.73 -5.96
C LYS A 80 5.54 -3.10 -6.07
N GLN A 81 4.55 -3.36 -5.23
CA GLN A 81 3.77 -4.60 -5.28
C GLN A 81 3.01 -4.74 -6.60
N LEU A 82 2.41 -3.64 -7.09
CA LEU A 82 1.74 -3.61 -8.38
C LEU A 82 2.68 -4.03 -9.52
N ILE A 83 3.86 -3.40 -9.59
CA ILE A 83 4.87 -3.70 -10.62
C ILE A 83 5.33 -5.17 -10.54
N LYS A 84 5.53 -5.69 -9.32
CA LYS A 84 5.93 -7.10 -9.13
C LYS A 84 4.86 -8.07 -9.62
N MET A 85 3.59 -7.82 -9.28
CA MET A 85 2.46 -8.65 -9.72
C MET A 85 2.27 -8.60 -11.23
N GLU A 86 2.44 -7.44 -11.86
CA GLU A 86 2.44 -7.32 -13.33
C GLU A 86 3.57 -8.15 -13.96
N GLN A 87 4.77 -8.15 -13.37
CA GLN A 87 5.90 -8.96 -13.85
C GLN A 87 5.65 -10.46 -13.71
N GLU A 88 5.03 -10.91 -12.61
CA GLU A 88 4.66 -12.31 -12.41
C GLU A 88 3.66 -12.77 -13.48
N LEU A 89 2.63 -11.95 -13.79
CA LEU A 89 1.70 -12.25 -14.89
C LEU A 89 2.40 -12.35 -16.25
N VAL A 90 3.34 -11.45 -16.53
CA VAL A 90 4.12 -11.49 -17.78
C VAL A 90 5.01 -12.72 -17.84
N SER A 91 5.64 -13.10 -16.72
CA SER A 91 6.49 -14.29 -16.64
C SER A 91 5.70 -15.57 -16.86
N LEU A 92 4.52 -15.68 -16.25
CA LEU A 92 3.63 -16.84 -16.44
C LEU A 92 3.09 -16.92 -17.86
N ARG A 93 2.79 -15.77 -18.48
CA ARG A 93 2.36 -15.71 -19.89
C ARG A 93 3.46 -16.12 -20.86
N ASN A 94 4.72 -15.83 -20.53
CA ASN A 94 5.87 -16.13 -21.37
C ASN A 94 6.51 -17.49 -21.02
N LEU A 95 5.89 -18.29 -20.17
CA LEU A 95 6.35 -19.65 -19.93
C LEU A 95 6.21 -20.43 -21.25
N PRO A 96 7.28 -21.06 -21.77
CA PRO A 96 7.15 -21.91 -22.93
C PRO A 96 6.12 -22.99 -22.60
N ILE A 97 5.09 -23.09 -23.44
CA ILE A 97 4.25 -24.28 -23.45
C ILE A 97 5.16 -25.36 -23.99
N ASP A 98 5.60 -26.26 -23.12
CA ASP A 98 6.12 -27.55 -23.56
C ASP A 98 4.95 -28.24 -24.26
N GLU A 99 4.80 -27.98 -25.56
CA GLU A 99 4.15 -28.92 -26.46
C GLU A 99 5.10 -30.12 -26.46
N GLU A 100 4.96 -31.01 -25.46
CA GLU A 100 5.48 -32.35 -25.60
C GLU A 100 4.89 -32.87 -26.92
N PRO A 101 5.75 -33.21 -27.91
CA PRO A 101 5.24 -33.71 -29.16
C PRO A 101 4.51 -35.02 -28.84
N PHE A 102 3.20 -35.03 -29.05
CA PHE A 102 2.38 -36.24 -29.11
C PHE A 102 2.73 -37.12 -30.34
N ASP A 103 3.90 -36.90 -30.94
CA ASP A 103 4.50 -37.70 -32.00
C ASP A 103 5.58 -38.62 -31.41
N GLN A 104 5.23 -39.39 -30.38
CA GLN A 104 5.85 -40.70 -30.25
C GLN A 104 5.16 -41.56 -31.30
N PRO A 105 5.85 -42.07 -32.34
CA PRO A 105 5.29 -43.12 -33.17
C PRO A 105 4.82 -44.20 -32.21
N ILE A 106 3.54 -44.56 -32.27
CA ILE A 106 3.03 -45.73 -31.58
C ILE A 106 3.93 -46.88 -32.06
N GLU A 107 4.88 -47.27 -31.22
CA GLU A 107 5.79 -48.36 -31.49
C GLU A 107 4.90 -49.56 -31.74
N GLU A 108 4.84 -49.97 -33.01
CA GLU A 108 4.02 -51.08 -33.47
C GLU A 108 4.25 -52.24 -32.51
N ALA A 109 3.20 -52.59 -31.77
CA ALA A 109 3.18 -53.75 -30.92
C ALA A 109 3.79 -54.91 -31.70
N GLN A 110 4.89 -55.46 -31.19
CA GLN A 110 5.53 -56.65 -31.75
C GLN A 110 4.47 -57.73 -31.89
N ILE A 111 3.93 -57.89 -33.11
CA ILE A 111 3.33 -59.15 -33.52
C ILE A 111 4.53 -60.09 -33.63
N VAL A 112 4.81 -60.77 -32.52
CA VAL A 112 5.66 -61.95 -32.50
C VAL A 112 4.97 -62.96 -33.42
N ASP A 113 5.46 -62.99 -34.66
CA ASP A 113 5.29 -64.07 -35.61
C ASP A 113 5.92 -65.31 -34.96
N GLY A 114 5.07 -66.05 -34.23
CA GLY A 114 5.40 -67.32 -33.62
C GLY A 114 5.57 -68.33 -34.73
N SER A 115 6.82 -68.47 -35.18
CA SER A 115 7.36 -69.53 -36.01
C SER A 115 6.60 -70.85 -35.85
N ASP A 116 5.98 -71.29 -36.95
CA ASP A 116 5.80 -72.71 -37.25
C ASP A 116 7.16 -73.40 -37.19
N GLU A 117 7.34 -74.33 -36.25
CA GLU A 117 8.19 -75.54 -36.34
C GLU A 117 8.44 -76.15 -34.94
N THR A 118 7.43 -76.75 -34.28
CA THR A 118 7.67 -77.91 -33.36
C THR A 118 6.41 -78.75 -33.11
N SER A 119 5.59 -78.99 -34.14
CA SER A 119 4.43 -79.90 -34.04
C SER A 119 4.49 -81.04 -35.07
N GLU A 120 5.68 -81.60 -35.30
CA GLU A 120 5.83 -82.81 -36.11
C GLU A 120 6.77 -83.85 -35.45
N LYS A 121 6.67 -84.02 -34.12
CA LYS A 121 7.22 -85.19 -33.42
C LYS A 121 6.31 -85.63 -32.28
N LEU A 122 5.10 -86.09 -32.60
CA LEU A 122 4.29 -86.85 -31.63
C LEU A 122 3.35 -87.92 -32.24
N SER A 123 3.53 -88.29 -33.51
CA SER A 123 2.69 -89.32 -34.16
C SER A 123 3.44 -90.59 -34.63
N SER A 124 4.59 -90.92 -34.04
CA SER A 124 5.18 -92.25 -34.22
C SER A 124 6.14 -92.60 -33.08
N SER A 125 5.60 -93.01 -31.94
CA SER A 125 6.22 -93.99 -31.04
C SER A 125 5.31 -94.24 -29.82
N ASN A 126 4.78 -95.46 -29.78
CA ASN A 126 4.17 -96.17 -28.64
C ASN A 126 2.63 -96.29 -28.62
N TYR A 127 2.25 -97.55 -28.94
CA TYR A 127 1.00 -98.30 -28.78
C TYR A 127 -0.08 -98.12 -29.83
#